data_AF-A0A066XL28-F1
#
_entry.id   AF-A0A066XL28-F1
#
_cell.length_a   1.000
_cell.length_b   1.000
_cell.length_c   1.000
_cell.angle_alpha   90.00
_cell.angle_beta   90.00
_cell.angle_gamma   90.00
#
_symmetry.space_group_name_H-M   'P 1'
#
loop_
_entity.id
_entity.type
_entity.pdbx_description
1 polymer ?
#
loop_
_entity_poly.entity_id
_entity_poly.type
_entity_poly.pdbx_seq_one_letter_code
_entity_poly.pdbx_strand_id
1 'polypeptide(L)'
;MASRFKQSSNAVSHLWLRCILELTVRLSVVMRRFDVVNRGFNGWNTANAVKYLTEMFPPPSESGPRLKCLVVLLGANDAVRPMETTVQHVPLSDYKKNLVKIVTHSNITGHNPRILLVTPPPIDEIRVTELDLAAGHPKSQRTSKISAEYTQAARDVAAEVPGVVLVDLWQALMDRAVSMTPGYEAGGPLLGTPELGERGGLADLLPDGLHMSGEAYRVFYTTLLAQLGDWCEDTVFPDWRAVNPPE
;
A
#
# COMPACT_ATOMS: atom_id res chain seq x y z
N MET A 1 -5.28 19.13 26.58
CA MET A 1 -5.13 19.07 25.12
C MET A 1 -4.66 17.70 24.58
N ALA A 2 -3.92 16.88 25.34
CA ALA A 2 -3.45 15.56 24.90
C ALA A 2 -4.54 14.45 24.77
N SER A 3 -5.74 14.64 25.33
CA SER A 3 -6.78 13.59 25.35
C SER A 3 -7.63 13.49 24.08
N ARG A 4 -7.75 14.57 23.28
CA ARG A 4 -8.49 14.54 22.00
C ARG A 4 -7.69 13.91 20.84
N PHE A 5 -6.36 13.91 20.92
CA PHE A 5 -5.48 13.29 19.92
C PHE A 5 -5.53 11.76 19.91
N LYS A 6 -5.88 11.11 21.03
CA LYS A 6 -5.98 9.64 21.11
C LYS A 6 -7.27 9.08 20.51
N GLN A 7 -8.33 9.87 20.41
CA GLN A 7 -9.64 9.36 19.97
C GLN A 7 -9.77 9.31 18.44
N SER A 8 -9.18 10.26 17.70
CA SER A 8 -9.22 10.26 16.23
C SER A 8 -8.22 9.27 15.62
N SER A 9 -7.04 9.08 16.21
CA SER A 9 -6.04 8.12 15.72
C SER A 9 -6.49 6.66 15.88
N ASN A 10 -7.29 6.35 16.91
CA ASN A 10 -7.83 5.02 17.14
C ASN A 10 -8.89 4.62 16.08
N ALA A 11 -9.74 5.54 15.64
CA ALA A 11 -10.75 5.24 14.62
C ALA A 11 -10.12 4.97 13.24
N VAL A 12 -9.12 5.76 12.84
CA VAL A 12 -8.42 5.61 11.55
C VAL A 12 -7.54 4.36 11.53
N SER A 13 -6.85 4.05 12.63
CA SER A 13 -6.04 2.82 12.76
C SER A 13 -6.88 1.53 12.81
N HIS A 14 -8.08 1.56 13.41
CA HIS A 14 -9.01 0.44 13.37
C HIS A 14 -9.62 0.21 11.98
N LEU A 15 -9.82 1.27 11.18
CA LEU A 15 -10.27 1.16 9.79
C LEU A 15 -9.16 0.55 8.90
N TRP A 16 -7.90 0.91 9.16
CA TRP A 16 -6.73 0.40 8.43
C TRP A 16 -6.52 -1.11 8.59
N LEU A 17 -6.56 -1.61 9.83
CA LEU A 17 -6.47 -3.05 10.10
C LEU A 17 -7.67 -3.82 9.54
N ARG A 18 -8.88 -3.26 9.63
CA ARG A 18 -10.10 -3.89 9.08
C ARG A 18 -10.06 -4.00 7.56
N CYS A 19 -9.58 -2.99 6.84
CA CYS A 19 -9.51 -3.04 5.38
C CYS A 19 -8.42 -3.99 4.85
N ILE A 20 -7.26 -4.10 5.52
CA ILE A 20 -6.27 -5.13 5.16
C ILE A 20 -6.82 -6.53 5.43
N LEU A 21 -7.58 -6.71 6.52
CA LEU A 21 -8.32 -7.95 6.78
C LEU A 21 -9.39 -8.23 5.72
N GLU A 22 -10.09 -7.23 5.19
CA GLU A 22 -11.05 -7.41 4.09
C GLU A 22 -10.38 -7.78 2.76
N LEU A 23 -9.17 -7.27 2.47
CA LEU A 23 -8.35 -7.78 1.36
C LEU A 23 -7.98 -9.26 1.56
N THR A 24 -7.59 -9.63 2.79
CA THR A 24 -7.28 -11.02 3.15
C THR A 24 -8.50 -11.95 3.01
N VAL A 25 -9.68 -11.51 3.42
CA VAL A 25 -10.92 -12.33 3.41
C VAL A 25 -11.56 -12.42 2.01
N ARG A 26 -11.33 -11.43 1.13
CA ARG A 26 -11.88 -11.44 -0.24
C ARG A 26 -11.00 -12.15 -1.27
N LEU A 27 -9.80 -12.60 -0.93
CA LEU A 27 -9.03 -13.47 -1.81
C LEU A 27 -9.63 -14.88 -1.78
N SER A 28 -10.82 -15.08 -2.35
CA SER A 28 -11.36 -16.43 -2.60
C SER A 28 -10.36 -17.30 -3.36
N VAL A 29 -9.54 -16.65 -4.20
CA VAL A 29 -8.44 -17.24 -4.94
C VAL A 29 -7.32 -17.81 -4.06
N VAL A 30 -7.15 -17.37 -2.80
CA VAL A 30 -6.14 -17.92 -1.88
C VAL A 30 -6.73 -18.73 -0.73
N MET A 31 -8.05 -18.71 -0.53
CA MET A 31 -8.70 -19.51 0.52
C MET A 31 -8.35 -20.99 0.36
N ARG A 32 -7.92 -21.64 1.46
CA ARG A 32 -7.47 -23.04 1.50
C ARG A 32 -6.22 -23.34 0.63
N ARG A 33 -5.49 -22.30 0.19
CA ARG A 33 -4.28 -22.41 -0.65
C ARG A 33 -3.10 -21.68 -0.03
N PHE A 34 -3.30 -20.47 0.48
CA PHE A 34 -2.24 -19.68 1.11
C PHE A 34 -2.70 -19.04 2.41
N ASP A 35 -1.77 -18.93 3.35
CA ASP A 35 -1.91 -18.02 4.49
C ASP A 35 -1.56 -16.59 4.07
N VAL A 36 -2.43 -15.64 4.37
CA VAL A 36 -2.17 -14.22 4.14
C VAL A 36 -1.74 -13.57 5.46
N VAL A 37 -0.47 -13.22 5.55
CA VAL A 37 0.12 -12.63 6.76
C VAL A 37 0.27 -11.12 6.59
N ASN A 38 -0.49 -10.36 7.37
CA ASN A 38 -0.38 -8.91 7.40
C ASN A 38 0.86 -8.47 8.18
N ARG A 39 1.78 -7.75 7.51
CA ARG A 39 2.94 -7.08 8.11
C ARG A 39 2.95 -5.58 7.86
N GLY A 40 1.76 -4.98 7.80
CA GLY A 40 1.53 -3.54 7.74
C GLY A 40 1.56 -2.93 9.14
N PHE A 41 2.44 -1.94 9.33
CA PHE A 41 2.62 -1.27 10.60
C PHE A 41 2.26 0.22 10.44
N ASN A 42 1.32 0.69 11.25
CA ASN A 42 0.85 2.07 11.17
C ASN A 42 2.01 3.07 11.34
N GLY A 43 2.11 4.02 10.41
CA GLY A 43 3.11 5.09 10.45
C GLY A 43 4.53 4.70 10.02
N TRP A 44 4.80 3.44 9.67
CA TRP A 44 6.14 3.00 9.26
C TRP A 44 6.54 3.53 7.88
N ASN A 45 7.82 3.81 7.73
CA ASN A 45 8.48 4.14 6.46
C ASN A 45 9.42 3.00 6.03
N THR A 46 10.07 3.14 4.87
CA THR A 46 11.00 2.11 4.36
C THR A 46 12.22 1.88 5.26
N ALA A 47 12.72 2.92 5.93
CA ALA A 47 13.85 2.80 6.85
C ALA A 47 13.51 1.93 8.08
N ASN A 48 12.27 2.04 8.58
CA ASN A 48 11.78 1.16 9.65
C ASN A 48 11.69 -0.29 9.15
N ALA A 49 11.10 -0.52 7.97
CA ALA A 49 11.01 -1.87 7.40
C ALA A 49 12.39 -2.52 7.24
N VAL A 50 13.37 -1.81 6.66
CA VAL A 50 14.75 -2.30 6.47
C VAL A 50 15.38 -2.75 7.80
N LYS A 51 15.13 -2.02 8.89
CA LYS A 51 15.70 -2.34 10.21
C LYS A 51 15.25 -3.71 10.75
N TYR A 52 14.04 -4.15 10.38
CA TYR A 52 13.41 -5.36 10.96
C TYR A 52 13.21 -6.48 9.93
N LEU A 53 13.88 -6.43 8.77
CA LEU A 53 13.67 -7.43 7.70
C LEU A 53 13.95 -8.87 8.14
N THR A 54 15.00 -9.09 8.94
CA THR A 54 15.38 -10.41 9.43
C THR A 54 14.35 -10.98 10.40
N GLU A 55 13.82 -10.14 11.28
CA GLU A 55 12.76 -10.50 12.22
C GLU A 55 11.42 -10.70 11.52
N MET A 56 11.18 -9.94 10.45
CA MET A 56 9.95 -10.05 9.67
C MET A 56 9.95 -11.33 8.82
N PHE A 57 11.06 -11.64 8.14
CA PHE A 57 11.12 -12.72 7.18
C PHE A 57 12.13 -13.77 7.64
N PRO A 58 11.67 -14.96 8.08
CA PRO A 58 12.58 -16.05 8.39
C PRO A 58 13.26 -16.54 7.10
N PRO A 59 14.53 -16.98 7.17
CA PRO A 59 15.18 -17.62 6.03
C PRO A 59 14.45 -18.92 5.65
N PRO A 60 14.60 -19.40 4.41
CA PRO A 60 14.04 -20.68 3.99
C PRO A 60 14.51 -21.83 4.88
N SER A 61 13.61 -22.74 5.21
CA SER A 61 13.91 -23.99 5.90
C SER A 61 12.98 -25.10 5.42
N GLU A 62 13.40 -26.36 5.54
CA GLU A 62 12.64 -27.52 5.03
C GLU A 62 11.25 -27.65 5.66
N SER A 63 11.13 -27.33 6.95
CA SER A 63 9.89 -27.42 7.73
C SER A 63 9.23 -26.07 8.01
N GLY A 64 9.81 -24.97 7.53
CA GLY A 64 9.32 -23.60 7.76
C GLY A 64 8.26 -23.17 6.74
N PRO A 65 7.51 -22.10 7.06
CA PRO A 65 6.57 -21.52 6.10
C PRO A 65 7.33 -20.98 4.89
N ARG A 66 6.88 -21.33 3.69
CA ARG A 66 7.46 -20.81 2.44
C ARG A 66 6.77 -19.53 2.02
N LEU A 67 7.54 -18.46 1.84
CA LEU A 67 7.03 -17.21 1.26
C LEU A 67 6.80 -17.41 -0.25
N LYS A 68 5.54 -17.47 -0.67
CA LYS A 68 5.16 -17.62 -2.08
C LYS A 68 5.02 -16.29 -2.82
N CYS A 69 4.62 -15.25 -2.10
CA CYS A 69 4.50 -13.91 -2.64
C CYS A 69 4.66 -12.85 -1.57
N LEU A 70 5.25 -11.73 -1.97
CA LEU A 70 5.41 -10.54 -1.16
C LEU A 70 4.78 -9.35 -1.88
N VAL A 71 3.92 -8.62 -1.18
CA VAL A 71 3.38 -7.33 -1.64
C VAL A 71 3.99 -6.23 -0.81
N VAL A 72 4.72 -5.31 -1.45
CA VAL A 72 5.37 -4.17 -0.78
C VAL A 72 4.62 -2.89 -1.13
N LEU A 73 3.97 -2.28 -0.15
CA LEU A 73 3.32 -0.96 -0.27
C LEU A 73 3.89 -0.03 0.81
N LEU A 74 4.91 0.76 0.45
CA LEU A 74 5.59 1.73 1.30
C LEU A 74 5.92 2.98 0.49
N GLY A 75 6.10 4.12 1.15
CA GLY A 75 6.47 5.39 0.51
C GLY A 75 5.57 6.57 0.86
N ALA A 76 4.32 6.31 1.27
CA ALA A 76 3.40 7.38 1.67
C ALA A 76 3.89 8.16 2.91
N ASN A 77 4.58 7.48 3.83
CA ASN A 77 5.20 8.08 5.02
C ASN A 77 6.58 8.64 4.71
N ASP A 78 7.35 7.97 3.86
CA ASP A 78 8.65 8.44 3.37
C ASP A 78 8.54 9.81 2.68
N ALA A 79 7.48 10.00 1.90
CA ALA A 79 7.17 11.23 1.15
C ALA A 79 6.68 12.40 2.02
N VAL A 80 6.60 12.24 3.35
CA VAL A 80 6.33 13.36 4.25
C VAL A 80 7.44 14.40 4.12
N ARG A 81 7.09 15.68 4.17
CA ARG A 81 8.04 16.78 4.13
C ARG A 81 8.90 16.79 5.39
N PRO A 82 10.20 17.12 5.29
CA PRO A 82 11.03 17.40 6.46
C PRO A 82 10.41 18.54 7.29
N MET A 83 9.99 18.24 8.52
CA MET A 83 9.33 19.19 9.43
C MET A 83 9.64 18.82 10.87
N GLU A 84 9.70 19.80 11.78
CA GLU A 84 9.96 19.54 13.21
C GLU A 84 8.84 18.75 13.89
N THR A 85 7.63 18.78 13.32
CA THR A 85 6.43 18.17 13.89
C THR A 85 6.23 16.70 13.49
N THR A 86 7.11 16.13 12.65
CA THR A 86 7.03 14.74 12.20
C THR A 86 8.38 14.18 11.78
N VAL A 87 8.62 12.89 12.06
CA VAL A 87 9.91 12.22 11.81
C VAL A 87 9.80 11.09 10.77
N GLN A 88 8.72 11.08 9.99
CA GLN A 88 8.44 10.00 9.03
C GLN A 88 9.25 10.11 7.73
N HIS A 89 9.75 11.31 7.41
CA HIS A 89 10.47 11.56 6.17
C HIS A 89 11.68 10.62 5.98
N VAL A 90 11.81 10.07 4.78
CA VAL A 90 13.00 9.36 4.32
C VAL A 90 13.44 10.01 3.01
N PRO A 91 14.67 10.48 2.84
CA PRO A 91 15.12 11.10 1.60
C PRO A 91 14.87 10.21 0.38
N LEU A 92 14.48 10.80 -0.76
CA LEU A 92 14.07 10.05 -1.96
C LEU A 92 15.12 9.03 -2.43
N SER A 93 16.41 9.39 -2.34
CA SER A 93 17.52 8.50 -2.69
C SER A 93 17.63 7.31 -1.73
N ASP A 94 17.34 7.50 -0.45
CA ASP A 94 17.35 6.43 0.54
C ASP A 94 16.08 5.59 0.46
N TYR A 95 14.93 6.18 0.14
CA TYR A 95 13.71 5.44 -0.19
C TYR A 95 13.96 4.44 -1.33
N LYS A 96 14.56 4.88 -2.45
CA LYS A 96 14.95 3.99 -3.56
C LYS A 96 15.86 2.85 -3.09
N LYS A 97 16.94 3.18 -2.38
CA LYS A 97 17.88 2.18 -1.84
C LYS A 97 17.19 1.20 -0.88
N ASN A 98 16.26 1.68 -0.06
CA ASN A 98 15.55 0.85 0.90
C ASN A 98 14.58 -0.09 0.20
N LEU A 99 13.85 0.37 -0.82
CA LEU A 99 13.01 -0.51 -1.64
C LEU A 99 13.83 -1.62 -2.27
N VAL A 100 14.96 -1.30 -2.90
CA VAL A 100 15.89 -2.30 -3.46
C VAL A 100 16.30 -3.30 -2.38
N LYS A 101 16.77 -2.83 -1.21
CA LYS A 101 17.15 -3.71 -0.09
C LYS A 101 16.02 -4.64 0.36
N ILE A 102 14.78 -4.15 0.42
CA ILE A 102 13.61 -4.94 0.82
C ILE A 102 13.37 -6.05 -0.20
N VAL A 103 13.27 -5.70 -1.50
CA VAL A 103 12.90 -6.67 -2.54
C VAL A 103 14.04 -7.64 -2.89
N THR A 104 15.29 -7.29 -2.58
CA THR A 104 16.45 -8.19 -2.81
C THR A 104 16.95 -8.88 -1.54
N HIS A 105 16.28 -8.74 -0.39
CA HIS A 105 16.75 -9.31 0.87
C HIS A 105 16.83 -10.84 0.79
N SER A 106 17.93 -11.45 1.27
CA SER A 106 18.18 -12.89 1.15
C SER A 106 17.11 -13.76 1.82
N ASN A 107 16.59 -13.35 2.98
CA ASN A 107 15.49 -14.08 3.64
C ASN A 107 14.17 -13.98 2.88
N ILE A 108 14.04 -13.09 1.90
CA ILE A 108 12.88 -13.00 1.01
C ILE A 108 13.19 -13.80 -0.27
N THR A 109 14.26 -13.42 -0.99
CA THR A 109 14.61 -14.00 -2.29
C THR A 109 14.99 -15.48 -2.20
N GLY A 110 15.49 -15.95 -1.06
CA GLY A 110 15.77 -17.37 -0.82
C GLY A 110 14.53 -18.27 -0.92
N HIS A 111 13.31 -17.74 -0.72
CA HIS A 111 12.06 -18.51 -0.91
C HIS A 111 11.63 -18.59 -2.37
N ASN A 112 12.30 -17.83 -3.25
CA ASN A 112 11.90 -17.55 -4.63
C ASN A 112 10.44 -17.09 -4.75
N PRO A 113 10.02 -16.03 -4.02
CA PRO A 113 8.65 -15.54 -4.06
C PRO A 113 8.40 -14.72 -5.33
N ARG A 114 7.13 -14.60 -5.69
CA ARG A 114 6.71 -13.49 -6.54
C ARG A 114 6.74 -12.19 -5.75
N ILE A 115 7.41 -11.15 -6.26
CA ILE A 115 7.50 -9.86 -5.57
C ILE A 115 6.68 -8.83 -6.33
N LEU A 116 5.66 -8.28 -5.67
CA LEU A 116 4.81 -7.21 -6.17
C LEU A 116 5.19 -5.90 -5.46
N LEU A 117 5.79 -4.96 -6.18
CA LEU A 117 6.09 -3.62 -5.67
C LEU A 117 4.96 -2.67 -6.05
N VAL A 118 4.25 -2.18 -5.04
CA VAL A 118 3.09 -1.31 -5.20
C VAL A 118 3.51 0.13 -5.01
N THR A 119 3.14 1.00 -5.94
CA THR A 119 3.34 2.45 -5.77
C THR A 119 2.52 2.98 -4.57
N PRO A 120 3.00 3.99 -3.83
CA PRO A 120 2.14 4.72 -2.89
C PRO A 120 0.85 5.20 -3.57
N PRO A 121 -0.30 5.29 -2.85
CA PRO A 121 -1.52 5.88 -3.41
C PRO A 121 -1.32 7.37 -3.72
N PRO A 122 -2.17 7.98 -4.55
CA PRO A 122 -2.19 9.44 -4.68
C PRO A 122 -2.61 10.07 -3.35
N ILE A 123 -2.41 11.38 -3.24
CA ILE A 123 -2.90 12.14 -2.08
C ILE A 123 -3.94 13.14 -2.55
N ASP A 124 -4.93 13.38 -1.70
CA ASP A 124 -5.80 14.55 -1.80
C ASP A 124 -5.18 15.66 -0.95
N GLU A 125 -4.30 16.44 -1.58
CA GLU A 125 -3.52 17.48 -0.91
C GLU A 125 -4.41 18.56 -0.28
N ILE A 126 -5.54 18.90 -0.91
CA ILE A 126 -6.54 19.81 -0.32
C ILE A 126 -6.97 19.26 1.05
N ARG A 127 -7.44 18.01 1.09
CA ARG A 127 -7.95 17.42 2.33
C ARG A 127 -6.88 17.23 3.39
N VAL A 128 -5.70 16.74 3.00
CA VAL A 128 -4.58 16.55 3.93
C VAL A 128 -4.16 17.91 4.52
N THR A 129 -4.10 18.96 3.71
CA THR A 129 -3.75 20.31 4.17
C THR A 129 -4.74 20.82 5.21
N GLU A 130 -6.06 20.69 4.98
CA GLU A 130 -7.09 21.07 5.94
C GLU A 130 -6.89 20.36 7.29
N LEU A 131 -6.66 19.05 7.26
CA LEU A 131 -6.50 18.22 8.46
C LEU A 131 -5.20 18.54 9.21
N ASP A 132 -4.10 18.74 8.49
CA ASP A 132 -2.81 19.07 9.09
C ASP A 132 -2.85 20.43 9.79
N LEU A 133 -3.45 21.45 9.16
CA LEU A 133 -3.63 22.77 9.78
C LEU A 133 -4.55 22.68 11.01
N ALA A 134 -5.65 21.92 10.94
CA ALA A 134 -6.53 21.69 12.08
C ALA A 134 -5.83 20.94 13.24
N ALA A 135 -4.84 20.11 12.93
CA ALA A 135 -4.01 19.41 13.91
C ALA A 135 -2.87 20.28 14.48
N GLY A 136 -2.71 21.52 14.00
CA GLY A 136 -1.71 22.47 14.48
C GLY A 136 -0.35 22.38 13.78
N HIS A 137 -0.25 21.65 12.67
CA HIS A 137 0.93 21.72 11.83
C HIS A 137 0.98 23.09 11.12
N PRO A 138 2.17 23.67 10.92
CA PRO A 138 2.30 25.00 10.31
C PRO A 138 1.97 25.02 8.81
N LYS A 139 1.90 23.84 8.18
CA LYS A 139 1.68 23.62 6.74
C LYS A 139 1.38 22.14 6.51
N SER A 140 0.91 21.81 5.31
CA SER A 140 0.72 20.42 4.91
C SER A 140 2.03 19.62 5.01
N GLN A 141 1.92 18.42 5.60
CA GLN A 141 2.98 17.44 5.72
C GLN A 141 3.25 16.73 4.39
N ARG A 142 2.26 16.65 3.49
CA ARG A 142 2.39 15.95 2.20
C ARG A 142 1.87 16.83 1.06
N THR A 143 2.56 16.79 -0.08
CA THR A 143 2.10 17.47 -1.30
C THR A 143 2.12 16.50 -2.46
N SER A 144 1.22 16.69 -3.41
CA SER A 144 1.02 15.79 -4.55
C SER A 144 2.29 15.70 -5.38
N LYS A 145 2.98 16.83 -5.52
CA LYS A 145 4.29 16.92 -6.19
C LYS A 145 5.33 16.00 -5.56
N ILE A 146 5.52 16.07 -4.24
CA ILE A 146 6.51 15.23 -3.54
C ILE A 146 6.08 13.78 -3.60
N SER A 147 4.82 13.47 -3.30
CA SER A 147 4.30 12.09 -3.37
C SER A 147 4.45 11.47 -4.77
N ALA A 148 4.33 12.26 -5.85
CA ALA A 148 4.58 11.80 -7.22
C ALA A 148 6.05 11.42 -7.46
N GLU A 149 7.01 12.11 -6.85
CA GLU A 149 8.44 11.74 -6.93
C GLU A 149 8.72 10.36 -6.31
N TYR A 150 8.09 10.04 -5.17
CA TYR A 150 8.21 8.72 -4.53
C TYR A 150 7.45 7.63 -5.30
N THR A 151 6.32 7.98 -5.90
CA THR A 151 5.59 7.11 -6.83
C THR A 151 6.48 6.73 -8.02
N GLN A 152 7.11 7.72 -8.66
CA GLN A 152 8.03 7.47 -9.77
C GLN A 152 9.22 6.65 -9.31
N ALA A 153 9.76 6.92 -8.13
CA ALA A 153 10.86 6.13 -7.58
C ALA A 153 10.51 4.65 -7.38
N ALA A 154 9.29 4.33 -6.95
CA ALA A 154 8.82 2.94 -6.85
C ALA A 154 8.70 2.27 -8.23
N ARG A 155 8.21 3.01 -9.24
CA ARG A 155 8.16 2.55 -10.64
C ARG A 155 9.56 2.23 -11.17
N ASP A 156 10.51 3.14 -10.94
CA ASP A 156 11.90 2.97 -11.37
C ASP A 156 12.51 1.71 -10.75
N VAL A 157 12.36 1.50 -9.43
CA VAL A 157 12.87 0.29 -8.76
C VAL A 157 12.23 -0.99 -9.33
N ALA A 158 10.93 -0.99 -9.59
CA ALA A 158 10.26 -2.16 -10.18
C ALA A 158 10.78 -2.47 -11.60
N ALA A 159 11.15 -1.45 -12.38
CA ALA A 159 11.73 -1.62 -13.71
C ALA A 159 13.21 -2.05 -13.66
N GLU A 160 13.97 -1.56 -12.67
CA GLU A 160 15.40 -1.82 -12.52
C GLU A 160 15.72 -3.18 -11.91
N VAL A 161 14.89 -3.70 -10.99
CA VAL A 161 15.18 -4.93 -10.25
C VAL A 161 14.53 -6.15 -10.94
N PRO A 162 15.31 -7.12 -11.44
CA PRO A 162 14.75 -8.30 -12.09
C PRO A 162 13.83 -9.11 -11.17
N GLY A 163 12.72 -9.60 -11.72
CA GLY A 163 11.74 -10.42 -10.99
C GLY A 163 10.77 -9.65 -10.09
N VAL A 164 10.89 -8.33 -10.01
CA VAL A 164 9.92 -7.47 -9.33
C VAL A 164 8.84 -7.04 -10.32
N VAL A 165 7.58 -7.20 -9.94
CA VAL A 165 6.41 -6.81 -10.75
C VAL A 165 5.82 -5.53 -10.17
N LEU A 166 5.66 -4.51 -11.02
CA LEU A 166 5.01 -3.25 -10.65
C LEU A 166 3.51 -3.43 -10.49
N VAL A 167 2.95 -2.86 -9.41
CA VAL A 167 1.51 -2.64 -9.23
C VAL A 167 1.29 -1.13 -9.10
N ASP A 168 0.85 -0.48 -10.17
CA ASP A 168 0.66 0.97 -10.21
C ASP A 168 -0.67 1.38 -9.58
N LEU A 169 -0.72 1.33 -8.26
CA LEU A 169 -1.89 1.73 -7.47
C LEU A 169 -2.17 3.23 -7.63
N TRP A 170 -1.14 4.05 -7.81
CA TRP A 170 -1.30 5.48 -8.00
C TRP A 170 -2.14 5.75 -9.24
N GLN A 171 -1.75 5.16 -10.37
CA GLN A 171 -2.46 5.33 -11.63
C GLN A 171 -3.88 4.78 -11.55
N ALA A 172 -4.05 3.58 -10.99
CA ALA A 172 -5.37 2.95 -10.86
C ALA A 172 -6.36 3.80 -10.03
N LEU A 173 -5.89 4.42 -8.95
CA LEU A 173 -6.74 5.28 -8.13
C LEU A 173 -7.01 6.64 -8.79
N MET A 174 -6.04 7.23 -9.48
CA MET A 174 -6.26 8.47 -10.23
C MET A 174 -7.24 8.26 -11.40
N ASP A 175 -7.11 7.17 -12.16
CA ASP A 175 -8.05 6.82 -13.22
C ASP A 175 -9.46 6.62 -12.66
N ARG A 176 -9.58 5.94 -11.51
CA ARG A 176 -10.86 5.79 -10.82
C ARG A 176 -11.43 7.14 -10.39
N ALA A 177 -10.62 8.00 -9.78
CA ALA A 177 -11.04 9.33 -9.32
C ALA A 177 -11.55 10.18 -10.49
N VAL A 178 -10.84 10.17 -11.62
CA VAL A 178 -11.25 10.86 -12.85
C VAL A 178 -12.57 10.30 -13.37
N SER A 179 -12.73 8.96 -13.42
CA SER A 179 -14.00 8.33 -13.85
C SER A 179 -15.21 8.72 -12.98
N MET A 180 -14.95 9.12 -11.72
CA MET A 180 -15.95 9.54 -10.75
C MET A 180 -16.19 11.06 -10.76
N THR A 181 -15.48 11.83 -11.59
CA THR A 181 -15.54 13.30 -11.60
C THR A 181 -16.05 13.81 -12.96
N PRO A 182 -17.37 14.00 -13.11
CA PRO A 182 -17.93 14.57 -14.33
C PRO A 182 -17.36 15.96 -14.62
N GLY A 183 -16.90 16.19 -15.86
CA GLY A 183 -16.37 17.48 -16.29
C GLY A 183 -14.87 17.67 -16.06
N TYR A 184 -14.16 16.67 -15.50
CA TYR A 184 -12.70 16.73 -15.42
C TYR A 184 -12.05 16.70 -16.81
N GLU A 185 -11.20 17.69 -17.10
CA GLU A 185 -10.46 17.79 -18.36
C GLU A 185 -9.08 17.13 -18.26
N ALA A 186 -8.85 16.11 -19.09
CA ALA A 186 -7.57 15.42 -19.14
C ALA A 186 -6.44 16.37 -19.59
N GLY A 187 -5.27 16.27 -18.95
CA GLY A 187 -4.10 17.11 -19.25
C GLY A 187 -4.04 18.41 -18.43
N GLY A 188 -5.07 18.73 -17.64
CA GLY A 188 -5.04 19.81 -16.65
C GLY A 188 -4.38 19.42 -15.32
N PRO A 189 -4.41 20.32 -14.31
CA PRO A 189 -3.94 20.02 -12.95
C PRO A 189 -4.68 18.83 -12.34
N LEU A 190 -4.01 18.05 -11.50
CA LEU A 190 -4.56 16.81 -10.95
C LEU A 190 -5.66 17.07 -9.92
N LEU A 191 -6.63 16.17 -9.85
CA LEU A 191 -7.60 16.09 -8.74
C LEU A 191 -6.88 16.10 -7.39
N GLY A 192 -7.48 16.77 -6.41
CA GLY A 192 -6.95 16.88 -5.05
C GLY A 192 -5.82 17.88 -4.89
N THR A 193 -5.34 18.52 -5.96
CA THR A 193 -4.32 19.57 -5.88
C THR A 193 -4.96 20.95 -5.62
N PRO A 194 -4.29 21.84 -4.84
CA PRO A 194 -4.75 23.22 -4.69
C PRO A 194 -4.81 24.01 -6.00
N GLU A 195 -4.01 23.62 -7.01
CA GLU A 195 -3.99 24.24 -8.33
C GLU A 195 -5.30 24.02 -9.09
N LEU A 196 -5.86 22.81 -9.04
CA LEU A 196 -7.19 22.54 -9.59
C LEU A 196 -8.30 23.12 -8.70
N GLY A 197 -8.11 23.06 -7.38
CA GLY A 197 -9.12 23.47 -6.40
C GLY A 197 -10.29 22.48 -6.26
N GLU A 198 -10.22 21.33 -6.93
CA GLU A 198 -11.25 20.30 -6.90
C GLU A 198 -10.68 18.96 -6.45
N ARG A 199 -11.36 18.33 -5.47
CA ARG A 199 -11.01 17.00 -4.96
C ARG A 199 -11.55 15.88 -5.86
N GLY A 200 -12.71 16.10 -6.48
CA GLY A 200 -13.41 15.12 -7.30
C GLY A 200 -13.57 13.77 -6.59
N GLY A 201 -13.42 12.68 -7.35
CA GLY A 201 -13.51 11.31 -6.86
C GLY A 201 -12.49 10.95 -5.78
N LEU A 202 -11.39 11.70 -5.62
CA LEU A 202 -10.46 11.47 -4.51
C LEU A 202 -11.13 11.70 -3.14
N ALA A 203 -12.17 12.55 -3.07
CA ALA A 203 -12.88 12.75 -1.82
C ALA A 203 -13.56 11.48 -1.28
N ASP A 204 -14.02 10.60 -2.19
CA ASP A 204 -14.64 9.31 -1.86
C ASP A 204 -13.61 8.18 -1.72
N LEU A 205 -12.57 8.21 -2.55
CA LEU A 205 -11.50 7.19 -2.53
C LEU A 205 -10.56 7.37 -1.33
N LEU A 206 -10.33 8.61 -0.90
CA LEU A 206 -9.42 9.00 0.18
C LEU A 206 -10.15 9.95 1.16
N PRO A 207 -10.98 9.44 2.08
CA PRO A 207 -11.85 10.28 2.91
C PRO A 207 -11.12 11.28 3.83
N ASP A 208 -9.92 10.91 4.28
CA ASP A 208 -8.99 11.79 5.02
C ASP A 208 -7.82 12.28 4.17
N GLY A 209 -7.91 12.06 2.86
CA GLY A 209 -6.96 12.45 1.84
C GLY A 209 -5.68 11.60 1.75
N LEU A 210 -5.58 10.52 2.53
CA LEU A 210 -4.45 9.60 2.48
C LEU A 210 -4.86 8.13 2.54
N HIS A 211 -5.73 7.77 3.48
CA HIS A 211 -6.12 6.38 3.70
C HIS A 211 -7.28 5.98 2.79
N MET A 212 -7.16 4.80 2.21
CA MET A 212 -8.11 4.27 1.23
C MET A 212 -9.46 3.93 1.87
N SER A 213 -10.55 4.35 1.21
CA SER A 213 -11.90 3.86 1.48
C SER A 213 -12.07 2.42 1.00
N GLY A 214 -13.22 1.79 1.33
CA GLY A 214 -13.53 0.46 0.84
C GLY A 214 -13.56 0.36 -0.69
N GLU A 215 -13.94 1.43 -1.39
CA GLU A 215 -13.91 1.48 -2.86
C GLU A 215 -12.49 1.55 -3.40
N ALA A 216 -11.63 2.38 -2.80
CA ALA A 216 -10.21 2.43 -3.18
C ALA A 216 -9.50 1.09 -2.92
N TYR A 217 -9.86 0.38 -1.84
CA TYR A 217 -9.37 -0.98 -1.59
C TYR A 217 -9.88 -2.01 -2.63
N ARG A 218 -11.07 -1.83 -3.21
CA ARG A 218 -11.53 -2.69 -4.33
C ARG A 218 -10.74 -2.45 -5.61
N VAL A 219 -10.41 -1.20 -5.89
CA VAL A 219 -9.49 -0.87 -7.00
C VAL A 219 -8.15 -1.55 -6.76
N PHE A 220 -7.56 -1.37 -5.58
CA PHE A 220 -6.28 -2.00 -5.24
C PHE A 220 -6.32 -3.53 -5.36
N TYR A 221 -7.37 -4.16 -4.83
CA TYR A 221 -7.59 -5.61 -4.94
C TYR A 221 -7.61 -6.07 -6.40
N THR A 222 -8.34 -5.38 -7.26
CA THR A 222 -8.47 -5.73 -8.68
C THR A 222 -7.13 -5.57 -9.40
N THR A 223 -6.40 -4.50 -9.12
CA THR A 223 -5.06 -4.26 -9.68
C THR A 223 -4.06 -5.34 -9.24
N LEU A 224 -4.13 -5.79 -7.98
CA LEU A 224 -3.32 -6.90 -7.48
C LEU A 224 -3.67 -8.23 -8.15
N LEU A 225 -4.95 -8.58 -8.24
CA LEU A 225 -5.40 -9.83 -8.85
C LEU A 225 -4.93 -9.97 -10.30
N ALA A 226 -4.97 -8.89 -11.06
CA ALA A 226 -4.48 -8.88 -12.44
C ALA A 226 -3.01 -9.27 -12.55
N GLN A 227 -2.21 -8.97 -11.50
CA GLN A 227 -0.84 -9.46 -11.43
C GLN A 227 -0.81 -10.92 -11.00
N LEU A 228 -1.51 -11.30 -9.94
CA LEU A 228 -1.44 -12.66 -9.39
C LEU A 228 -1.77 -13.75 -10.44
N GLY A 229 -2.71 -13.50 -11.36
CA GLY A 229 -3.05 -14.44 -12.44
C GLY A 229 -3.72 -15.71 -11.90
N ASP A 230 -3.74 -16.78 -12.71
CA ASP A 230 -4.26 -18.09 -12.29
C ASP A 230 -3.28 -18.78 -11.35
N TRP A 231 -3.30 -18.41 -10.07
CA TRP A 231 -2.72 -19.23 -9.00
C TRP A 231 -3.61 -20.45 -8.76
N CYS A 232 -3.60 -21.35 -9.74
CA CYS A 232 -4.25 -22.64 -9.69
C CYS A 232 -3.34 -23.67 -9.01
N GLU A 233 -2.90 -23.38 -7.78
CA GLU A 233 -2.48 -24.47 -6.90
C GLU A 233 -3.76 -25.17 -6.41
N ASP A 234 -3.81 -26.49 -6.49
CA ASP A 234 -4.91 -27.27 -5.93
C ASP A 234 -5.07 -26.96 -4.44
N THR A 235 -6.27 -27.15 -3.91
CA THR A 235 -6.48 -27.02 -2.47
C THR A 235 -5.54 -27.97 -1.73
N VAL A 236 -4.85 -27.47 -0.71
CA VAL A 236 -3.83 -28.24 0.03
C VAL A 236 -4.39 -29.56 0.58
N PHE A 237 -5.66 -29.55 0.95
CA PHE A 237 -6.39 -30.73 1.44
C PHE A 237 -7.57 -31.08 0.53
N PRO A 238 -7.88 -32.38 0.37
CA PRO A 238 -8.96 -32.85 -0.49
C PRO A 238 -10.35 -32.37 -0.05
N ASP A 239 -11.34 -32.48 -0.94
CA ASP A 239 -12.75 -32.28 -0.59
C ASP A 239 -13.20 -33.30 0.46
N TRP A 240 -14.13 -32.90 1.33
CA TRP A 240 -14.61 -33.76 2.41
C TRP A 240 -15.23 -35.06 1.92
N ARG A 241 -15.77 -35.11 0.69
CA ARG A 241 -16.31 -36.35 0.07
C ARG A 241 -15.23 -37.34 -0.33
N ALA A 242 -14.05 -36.86 -0.69
CA ALA A 242 -12.90 -37.73 -0.97
C ALA A 242 -12.30 -38.27 0.34
N VAL A 243 -12.41 -37.52 1.43
CA VAL A 243 -12.03 -37.98 2.78
C VAL A 243 -13.07 -38.96 3.35
N ASN A 244 -14.36 -38.72 3.08
CA ASN A 244 -15.49 -39.51 3.58
C ASN A 244 -16.39 -39.96 2.42
N PRO A 245 -15.97 -40.96 1.61
CA PRO A 245 -16.80 -41.45 0.51
C PRO A 245 -18.07 -42.13 1.06
N PRO A 246 -19.25 -41.94 0.44
CA PRO A 246 -20.46 -42.66 0.82
C PRO A 246 -20.29 -44.17 0.55
N GLU A 247 -20.86 -44.99 1.44
CA GLU A 247 -20.93 -46.46 1.30
C GLU A 247 -21.81 -46.90 0.12
#